data_AF-A0A8J4X939-F1
#
_entry.id   AF-A0A8J4X939-F1
#
_cell.length_a   1.000
_cell.length_b   1.000
_cell.length_c   1.000
_cell.angle_alpha   90.00
_cell.angle_beta   90.00
_cell.angle_gamma   90.00
#
_symmetry.space_group_name_H-M   'P 1'
#
loop_
_entity.id
_entity.type
_entity.pdbx_description
1 polymer ?
#
loop_
_entity_poly.entity_id
_entity_poly.type
_entity_poly.pdbx_seq_one_letter_code
_entity_poly.pdbx_strand_id
1 'polypeptide(L)'
;FKRVCCSQVQLNTEHQKLQSLCATSPFLPPALREQSAKLSVSVAAEYTRAVRQVEGRLRRQAGRITQEATRLDHQKEKLEKLLRSIRQGLLINQKNIDKRRQRPATETEKDAADNLLCQERNCLKELKQGLETLLRDTLTQLQALAKSSRELLDCAFERSSVIELLPQHGSPSAAVHLSVSPLSLKPDPAGPFTPECKKALDSSAAVLRTSQQLSGRIERVMGEAIIKQAAIHRSVSECLVKKIAETQSLQQRLTLTSATTRQAIYRKQRQMQCASYSHGRALGPVSSDDLFCRERMNRPVVQVYERHPSLQVPESRLLTQ
;
A
#
# COMPACT_ATOMS: atom_id res chain seq x y z
N PHE A 1 -4.28 39.37 -57.52
CA PHE A 1 -4.78 38.54 -58.64
C PHE A 1 -4.25 38.88 -60.03
N LYS A 2 -3.97 40.15 -60.40
CA LYS A 2 -3.43 40.48 -61.75
C LYS A 2 -1.90 40.36 -61.96
N ARG A 3 -1.08 40.18 -60.91
CA ARG A 3 0.40 39.99 -61.06
C ARG A 3 0.86 38.54 -61.12
N VAL A 4 -0.02 37.58 -60.83
CA VAL A 4 0.32 36.14 -60.82
C VAL A 4 0.18 35.51 -62.21
N CYS A 5 -0.66 36.07 -63.09
CA CYS A 5 -0.81 35.55 -64.47
C CYS A 5 0.31 35.96 -65.43
N CYS A 6 1.04 37.07 -65.21
CA CYS A 6 2.16 37.45 -66.10
C CYS A 6 3.39 36.54 -65.92
N SER A 7 3.68 36.11 -64.69
CA SER A 7 4.84 35.26 -64.40
C SER A 7 4.67 33.82 -64.92
N GLN A 8 3.43 33.32 -64.95
CA GLN A 8 3.12 31.98 -65.47
C GLN A 8 3.21 31.91 -67.02
N VAL A 9 2.89 33.02 -67.71
CA VAL A 9 2.95 33.08 -69.18
C VAL A 9 4.39 33.27 -69.68
N GLN A 10 5.24 34.02 -68.96
CA GLN A 10 6.66 34.13 -69.30
C GLN A 10 7.43 32.81 -69.11
N LEU A 11 7.09 32.00 -68.09
CA LEU A 11 7.68 30.67 -67.88
C LEU A 11 7.32 29.67 -68.99
N ASN A 12 6.09 29.74 -69.53
CA ASN A 12 5.67 28.86 -70.62
C ASN A 12 6.29 29.23 -71.98
N THR A 13 6.63 30.51 -72.18
CA THR A 13 7.23 30.99 -73.44
C THR A 13 8.72 30.64 -73.53
N GLU A 14 9.43 30.60 -72.39
CA GLU A 14 10.81 30.10 -72.35
C GLU A 14 10.89 28.57 -72.40
N HIS A 15 9.91 27.85 -71.83
CA HIS A 15 9.81 26.39 -71.97
C HIS A 15 9.60 25.96 -73.43
N GLN A 16 8.82 26.70 -74.23
CA GLN A 16 8.62 26.40 -75.65
C GLN A 16 9.84 26.74 -76.52
N LYS A 17 10.62 27.78 -76.18
CA LYS A 17 11.89 28.08 -76.88
C LYS A 17 13.02 27.11 -76.53
N LEU A 18 13.02 26.52 -75.35
CA LEU A 18 14.00 25.50 -74.93
C LEU A 18 13.71 24.11 -75.54
N GLN A 19 12.46 23.84 -75.92
CA GLN A 19 12.08 22.59 -76.58
C GLN A 19 12.52 22.50 -78.05
N SER A 20 12.77 23.63 -78.73
CA SER A 20 13.14 23.63 -80.16
C SER A 20 14.65 23.56 -80.45
N LEU A 21 15.52 23.55 -79.42
CA LEU A 21 16.98 23.53 -79.55
C LEU A 21 17.61 22.21 -79.05
N CYS A 22 16.79 21.26 -78.60
CA CYS A 22 17.25 20.12 -77.80
C CYS A 22 17.19 18.77 -78.56
N ALA A 23 17.31 18.78 -79.89
CA ALA A 23 17.12 17.57 -80.71
C ALA A 23 18.41 16.77 -81.00
N THR A 24 19.61 17.19 -80.58
CA THR A 24 20.86 16.55 -81.08
C THR A 24 22.02 16.36 -80.10
N SER A 25 21.86 16.61 -78.80
CA SER A 25 22.90 16.31 -77.79
C SER A 25 22.33 15.42 -76.69
N PRO A 26 22.95 14.27 -76.35
CA PRO A 26 22.50 13.39 -75.26
C PRO A 26 22.67 14.04 -73.86
N PHE A 27 23.33 15.21 -73.77
CA PHE A 27 23.57 15.89 -72.50
C PHE A 27 23.20 17.37 -72.55
N LEU A 28 22.59 17.84 -71.46
CA LEU A 28 22.30 19.25 -71.19
C LEU A 28 23.59 20.10 -71.19
N PRO A 29 23.52 21.37 -71.64
CA PRO A 29 24.60 22.33 -71.54
C PRO A 29 25.21 22.39 -70.12
N PRO A 30 26.55 22.52 -69.96
CA PRO A 30 27.22 22.52 -68.65
C PRO A 30 26.62 23.51 -67.64
N ALA A 31 26.24 24.71 -68.08
CA ALA A 31 25.63 25.72 -67.21
C ALA A 31 24.27 25.26 -66.63
N LEU A 32 23.42 24.62 -67.44
CA LEU A 32 22.14 24.06 -66.98
C LEU A 32 22.36 22.85 -66.07
N ARG A 33 23.36 22.02 -66.33
CA ARG A 33 23.74 20.91 -65.45
C ARG A 33 24.19 21.43 -64.08
N GLU A 34 25.04 22.45 -64.05
CA GLU A 34 25.52 23.04 -62.80
C GLU A 34 24.39 23.74 -62.03
N GLN A 35 23.49 24.44 -62.72
CA GLN A 35 22.32 25.06 -62.11
C GLN A 35 21.36 24.00 -61.53
N SER A 36 21.09 22.93 -62.28
CA SER A 36 20.25 21.83 -61.79
C SER A 36 20.88 21.09 -60.60
N ALA A 37 22.20 20.89 -60.60
CA ALA A 37 22.93 20.33 -59.47
C ALA A 37 22.82 21.23 -58.22
N LYS A 38 22.99 22.54 -58.37
CA LYS A 38 22.85 23.51 -57.26
C LYS A 38 21.44 23.49 -56.67
N LEU A 39 20.41 23.46 -57.52
CA LEU A 39 19.02 23.36 -57.07
C LEU A 39 18.75 22.04 -56.34
N SER A 40 19.18 20.91 -56.91
CA SER A 40 19.01 19.59 -56.27
C SER A 40 19.72 19.49 -54.91
N VAL A 41 20.95 20.02 -54.81
CA VAL A 41 21.69 20.08 -53.54
C VAL A 41 20.96 20.96 -52.52
N SER A 42 20.41 22.10 -52.94
CA SER A 42 19.66 22.99 -52.03
C SER A 42 18.40 22.32 -51.47
N VAL A 43 17.62 21.64 -52.32
CA VAL A 43 16.41 20.91 -51.93
C VAL A 43 16.77 19.74 -50.99
N ALA A 44 17.82 18.98 -51.32
CA ALA A 44 18.31 17.89 -50.48
C ALA A 44 18.77 18.41 -49.11
N ALA A 45 19.47 19.54 -49.05
CA ALA A 45 19.93 20.15 -47.81
C ALA A 45 18.76 20.62 -46.93
N GLU A 46 17.75 21.26 -47.52
CA GLU A 46 16.54 21.68 -46.81
C GLU A 46 15.76 20.49 -46.26
N TYR A 47 15.56 19.46 -47.07
CA TYR A 47 14.92 18.23 -46.65
C TYR A 47 15.69 17.57 -45.49
N THR A 48 17.01 17.43 -45.61
CA THR A 48 17.86 16.84 -44.55
C THR A 48 17.74 17.61 -43.24
N ARG A 49 17.77 18.95 -43.29
CA ARG A 49 17.57 19.79 -42.10
C ARG A 49 16.19 19.56 -41.49
N ALA A 50 15.14 19.49 -42.30
CA ALA A 50 13.79 19.24 -41.83
C ALA A 50 13.65 17.85 -41.17
N VAL A 51 14.22 16.80 -41.78
CA VAL A 51 14.24 15.45 -41.20
C VAL A 51 14.98 15.42 -39.85
N ARG A 52 16.16 16.07 -39.74
CA ARG A 52 16.90 16.20 -38.48
C ARG A 52 16.08 16.88 -37.38
N GLN A 53 15.29 17.90 -37.73
CA GLN A 53 14.42 18.56 -36.76
C GLN A 53 13.32 17.63 -36.24
N VAL A 54 12.71 16.82 -37.12
CA VAL A 54 11.68 15.83 -36.77
C VAL A 54 12.27 14.71 -35.91
N GLU A 55 13.38 14.11 -36.34
CA GLU A 55 14.13 13.07 -35.61
C GLU A 55 14.52 13.55 -34.21
N GLY A 56 15.12 14.74 -34.10
CA GLY A 56 15.43 15.34 -32.82
C GLY A 56 14.21 15.57 -31.93
N ARG A 57 13.04 15.90 -32.49
CA ARG A 57 11.79 16.04 -31.71
C ARG A 57 11.28 14.69 -31.21
N LEU A 58 11.30 13.66 -32.04
CA LEU A 58 10.90 12.30 -31.66
C LEU A 58 11.77 11.78 -30.51
N ARG A 59 13.09 11.91 -30.62
CA ARG A 59 14.03 11.53 -29.54
C ARG A 59 13.81 12.30 -28.25
N ARG A 60 13.58 13.62 -28.32
CA ARG A 60 13.25 14.44 -27.13
C ARG A 60 11.94 13.98 -26.48
N GLN A 61 10.93 13.67 -27.29
CA GLN A 61 9.65 13.17 -26.77
C GLN A 61 9.81 11.77 -26.12
N ALA A 62 10.59 10.87 -26.73
CA ALA A 62 10.91 9.58 -26.13
C ALA A 62 11.65 9.75 -24.79
N GLY A 63 12.58 10.70 -24.71
CA GLY A 63 13.26 11.07 -23.46
C GLY A 63 12.29 11.51 -22.36
N ARG A 64 11.26 12.30 -22.70
CA ARG A 64 10.20 12.70 -21.74
C ARG A 64 9.38 11.51 -21.26
N ILE A 65 9.05 10.56 -22.15
CA ILE A 65 8.36 9.32 -21.76
C ILE A 65 9.21 8.52 -20.79
N THR A 66 10.51 8.37 -21.06
CA THR A 66 11.41 7.62 -20.18
C THR A 66 11.51 8.27 -18.79
N GLN A 67 11.58 9.60 -18.70
CA GLN A 67 11.56 10.32 -17.42
C GLN A 67 10.25 10.11 -16.65
N GLU A 68 9.11 10.11 -17.34
CA GLU A 68 7.82 9.84 -16.71
C GLU A 68 7.71 8.37 -16.27
N ALA A 69 8.22 7.43 -17.08
CA ALA A 69 8.24 6.01 -16.74
C ALA A 69 9.11 5.73 -15.50
N THR A 70 10.29 6.36 -15.39
CA THR A 70 11.10 6.22 -14.18
C THR A 70 10.39 6.82 -12.97
N ARG A 71 9.77 7.99 -13.08
CA ARG A 71 8.97 8.56 -11.99
C ARG A 71 7.85 7.61 -11.53
N LEU A 72 7.09 7.06 -12.47
CA LEU A 72 5.98 6.17 -12.19
C LEU A 72 6.46 4.84 -11.57
N ASP A 73 7.63 4.32 -11.98
CA ASP A 73 8.22 3.13 -11.38
C ASP A 73 8.66 3.36 -9.92
N HIS A 74 9.22 4.53 -9.58
CA HIS A 74 9.48 4.89 -8.18
C HIS A 74 8.20 4.96 -7.35
N GLN A 75 7.10 5.47 -7.93
CA GLN A 75 5.80 5.48 -7.26
C GLN A 75 5.26 4.05 -7.06
N LYS A 76 5.45 3.16 -8.05
CA LYS A 76 5.13 1.73 -7.94
C LYS A 76 5.81 1.10 -6.73
N GLU A 77 7.11 1.32 -6.55
CA GLU A 77 7.85 0.79 -5.40
C GLU A 77 7.29 1.28 -4.06
N LYS A 78 6.93 2.57 -3.97
CA LYS A 78 6.34 3.14 -2.75
C LYS A 78 4.98 2.50 -2.47
N LEU A 79 4.19 2.26 -3.51
CA LEU A 79 2.88 1.60 -3.41
C LEU A 79 3.03 0.15 -2.95
N GLU A 80 4.02 -0.59 -3.45
CA GLU A 80 4.35 -1.94 -3.00
C GLU A 80 4.81 -1.98 -1.54
N LYS A 81 5.62 -1.00 -1.10
CA LYS A 81 6.01 -0.85 0.31
C LYS A 81 4.79 -0.63 1.21
N LEU A 82 3.86 0.24 0.80
CA LEU A 82 2.62 0.49 1.53
C LEU A 82 1.73 -0.77 1.59
N LEU A 83 1.59 -1.50 0.47
CA LEU A 83 0.87 -2.77 0.43
C LEU A 83 1.46 -3.80 1.39
N ARG A 84 2.79 -3.90 1.47
CA ARG A 84 3.48 -4.75 2.45
C ARG A 84 3.14 -4.35 3.89
N SER A 85 3.15 -3.06 4.20
CA SER A 85 2.73 -2.54 5.51
C SER A 85 1.28 -2.93 5.86
N ILE A 86 0.34 -2.75 4.92
CA ILE A 86 -1.07 -3.11 5.13
C ILE A 86 -1.26 -4.62 5.31
N ARG A 87 -0.56 -5.44 4.53
CA ARG A 87 -0.57 -6.90 4.68
C ARG A 87 -0.03 -7.31 6.05
N GLN A 88 1.03 -6.67 6.53
CA GLN A 88 1.55 -6.88 7.88
C GLN A 88 0.51 -6.48 8.94
N GLY A 89 -0.17 -5.34 8.76
CA GLY A 89 -1.26 -4.90 9.62
C GLY A 89 -2.39 -5.93 9.71
N LEU A 90 -2.79 -6.52 8.57
CA LEU A 90 -3.79 -7.59 8.54
C LEU A 90 -3.35 -8.84 9.31
N LEU A 91 -2.09 -9.23 9.21
CA LEU A 91 -1.55 -10.36 9.97
C LEU A 91 -1.55 -10.09 11.49
N ILE A 92 -1.19 -8.87 11.89
CA ILE A 92 -1.21 -8.46 13.30
C ILE A 92 -2.65 -8.43 13.82
N ASN A 93 -3.57 -7.83 13.07
CA ASN A 93 -4.99 -7.76 13.41
C ASN A 93 -5.58 -9.18 13.56
N GLN A 94 -5.26 -10.10 12.64
CA GLN A 94 -5.70 -11.50 12.74
C GLN A 94 -5.18 -12.16 14.02
N LYS A 95 -3.91 -12.00 14.37
CA LYS A 95 -3.35 -12.48 15.64
C LYS A 95 -4.06 -11.90 16.85
N ASN A 96 -4.42 -10.62 16.82
CA ASN A 96 -5.17 -9.97 17.91
C ASN A 96 -6.58 -10.54 18.05
N ILE A 97 -7.28 -10.77 16.93
CA ILE A 97 -8.59 -11.42 16.91
C ILE A 97 -8.48 -12.84 17.49
N ASP A 98 -7.49 -13.61 17.07
CA ASP A 98 -7.33 -15.00 17.53
C ASP A 98 -7.02 -15.09 19.02
N LYS A 99 -6.18 -14.19 19.55
CA LYS A 99 -5.97 -14.07 21.02
C LYS A 99 -7.28 -13.80 21.76
N ARG A 100 -8.15 -12.96 21.22
CA ARG A 100 -9.44 -12.64 21.85
C ARG A 100 -10.48 -13.76 21.71
N ARG A 101 -10.33 -14.64 20.73
CA ARG A 101 -11.16 -15.85 20.58
C ARG A 101 -10.81 -16.94 21.58
N GLN A 102 -9.63 -16.89 22.19
CA GLN A 102 -9.21 -17.83 23.23
C GLN A 102 -9.82 -17.50 24.62
N ARG A 103 -10.72 -16.52 24.72
CA ARG A 103 -11.42 -16.19 25.97
C ARG A 103 -12.30 -17.36 26.44
N PRO A 104 -12.47 -17.56 27.77
CA PRO A 104 -13.35 -18.59 28.32
C PRO A 104 -14.80 -18.41 27.87
N ALA A 105 -15.56 -19.50 27.80
CA ALA A 105 -16.95 -19.51 27.33
C ALA A 105 -17.90 -18.61 28.15
N THR A 106 -17.57 -18.35 29.41
CA THR A 106 -18.28 -17.41 30.29
C THR A 106 -18.10 -15.94 29.90
N GLU A 107 -17.13 -15.62 29.04
CA GLU A 107 -16.78 -14.25 28.61
C GLU A 107 -16.90 -14.09 27.07
N THR A 108 -17.81 -14.85 26.46
CA THR A 108 -17.98 -14.95 24.98
C THR A 108 -18.68 -13.73 24.36
N GLU A 109 -19.22 -12.83 25.19
CA GLU A 109 -19.88 -11.63 24.69
C GLU A 109 -18.90 -10.72 23.94
N LYS A 110 -19.34 -10.24 22.76
CA LYS A 110 -18.55 -9.31 21.96
C LYS A 110 -18.50 -7.96 22.63
N ASP A 111 -17.30 -7.46 22.86
CA ASP A 111 -17.12 -6.13 23.42
C ASP A 111 -16.78 -5.09 22.33
N ALA A 112 -16.60 -3.84 22.75
CA ALA A 112 -16.22 -2.76 21.85
C ALA A 112 -14.85 -2.99 21.15
N ALA A 113 -13.92 -3.71 21.79
CA ALA A 113 -12.61 -4.00 21.22
C ALA A 113 -12.71 -5.02 20.08
N ASP A 114 -13.62 -6.00 20.21
CA ASP A 114 -13.93 -6.95 19.12
C ASP A 114 -14.49 -6.21 17.90
N ASN A 115 -15.40 -5.27 18.13
CA ASN A 115 -15.98 -4.46 17.06
C ASN A 115 -14.92 -3.61 16.35
N LEU A 116 -14.03 -2.95 17.10
CA LEU A 116 -12.94 -2.15 16.54
C LEU A 116 -11.92 -3.01 15.77
N LEU A 117 -11.58 -4.20 16.25
CA LEU A 117 -10.71 -5.13 15.52
C LEU A 117 -11.35 -5.61 14.21
N CYS A 118 -12.66 -5.87 14.22
CA CYS A 118 -13.40 -6.20 13.00
C CYS A 118 -13.43 -5.02 12.02
N GLN A 119 -13.64 -3.80 12.49
CA GLN A 119 -13.59 -2.58 11.68
C GLN A 119 -12.20 -2.38 11.07
N GLU A 120 -11.14 -2.49 11.87
CA GLU A 120 -9.76 -2.38 11.38
C GLU A 120 -9.47 -3.41 10.29
N ARG A 121 -9.88 -4.66 10.48
CA ARG A 121 -9.71 -5.72 9.47
C ARG A 121 -10.39 -5.36 8.16
N ASN A 122 -11.63 -4.84 8.22
CA ASN A 122 -12.40 -4.51 7.03
C ASN A 122 -11.78 -3.31 6.30
N CYS A 123 -11.43 -2.25 7.02
CA CYS A 123 -10.76 -1.08 6.43
C CYS A 123 -9.40 -1.45 5.82
N LEU A 124 -8.60 -2.28 6.48
CA LEU A 124 -7.32 -2.75 5.92
C LEU A 124 -7.53 -3.60 4.65
N LYS A 125 -8.60 -4.39 4.56
CA LYS A 125 -8.95 -5.13 3.34
C LYS A 125 -9.35 -4.19 2.20
N GLU A 126 -10.15 -3.18 2.48
CA GLU A 126 -10.56 -2.17 1.49
C GLU A 126 -9.34 -1.39 0.97
N LEU A 127 -8.47 -0.92 1.87
CA LEU A 127 -7.22 -0.24 1.50
C LEU A 127 -6.31 -1.15 0.67
N LYS A 128 -6.19 -2.43 1.04
CA LYS A 128 -5.42 -3.42 0.29
C LYS A 128 -5.96 -3.55 -1.14
N GLN A 129 -7.26 -3.76 -1.30
CA GLN A 129 -7.88 -3.89 -2.63
C GLN A 129 -7.70 -2.63 -3.48
N GLY A 130 -7.93 -1.45 -2.89
CA GLY A 130 -7.73 -0.17 -3.57
C GLY A 130 -6.29 0.01 -4.06
N LEU A 131 -5.30 -0.28 -3.22
CA LEU A 131 -3.90 -0.19 -3.61
C LEU A 131 -3.50 -1.27 -4.63
N GLU A 132 -4.04 -2.49 -4.55
CA GLU A 132 -3.81 -3.54 -5.56
C GLU A 132 -4.42 -3.18 -6.92
N THR A 133 -5.56 -2.49 -6.96
CA THR A 133 -6.10 -1.93 -8.21
C THR A 133 -5.17 -0.87 -8.79
N LEU A 134 -4.69 0.06 -7.97
CA LEU A 134 -3.74 1.09 -8.41
C LEU A 134 -2.41 0.51 -8.88
N LEU A 135 -1.92 -0.56 -8.23
CA LEU A 135 -0.71 -1.25 -8.69
C LEU A 135 -0.88 -1.82 -10.10
N ARG A 136 -2.04 -2.44 -10.36
CA ARG A 136 -2.37 -2.96 -11.70
C ARG A 136 -2.44 -1.84 -12.72
N ASP A 137 -3.13 -0.75 -12.40
CA ASP A 137 -3.21 0.46 -13.26
C ASP A 137 -1.82 1.04 -13.56
N THR A 138 -0.92 1.02 -12.57
CA THR A 138 0.47 1.50 -12.70
C THR A 138 1.28 0.61 -13.63
N LEU A 139 1.16 -0.71 -13.50
CA LEU A 139 1.85 -1.68 -14.36
C LEU A 139 1.38 -1.60 -15.81
N THR A 140 0.08 -1.49 -16.05
CA THR A 140 -0.47 -1.33 -17.41
C THR A 140 0.00 -0.02 -18.05
N GLN A 141 0.03 1.07 -17.27
CA GLN A 141 0.52 2.35 -17.75
C GLN A 141 2.02 2.34 -18.04
N LEU A 142 2.85 1.66 -17.24
CA LEU A 142 4.28 1.48 -17.52
C LEU A 142 4.50 0.72 -18.84
N GLN A 143 3.70 -0.30 -19.13
CA GLN A 143 3.75 -1.01 -20.42
C GLN A 143 3.34 -0.09 -21.59
N ALA A 144 2.32 0.74 -21.40
CA ALA A 144 1.89 1.72 -22.41
C ALA A 144 2.98 2.76 -22.69
N LEU A 145 3.65 3.28 -21.66
CA LEU A 145 4.80 4.19 -21.79
C LEU A 145 5.96 3.51 -22.52
N ALA A 146 6.32 2.27 -22.16
CA ALA A 146 7.38 1.52 -22.84
C ALA A 146 7.09 1.31 -24.33
N LYS A 147 5.85 0.93 -24.67
CA LYS A 147 5.40 0.80 -26.06
C LYS A 147 5.49 2.13 -26.81
N SER A 148 4.98 3.21 -26.23
CA SER A 148 5.00 4.53 -26.86
C SER A 148 6.43 5.07 -27.05
N SER A 149 7.33 4.82 -26.10
CA SER A 149 8.75 5.17 -26.23
C SER A 149 9.41 4.43 -27.40
N ARG A 150 9.12 3.11 -27.55
CA ARG A 150 9.61 2.31 -28.67
C ARG A 150 9.10 2.84 -30.01
N GLU A 151 7.81 3.09 -30.14
CA GLU A 151 7.21 3.64 -31.37
C GLU A 151 7.86 4.97 -31.79
N LEU A 152 8.18 5.86 -30.84
CA LEU A 152 8.87 7.11 -31.11
C LEU A 152 10.33 6.90 -31.57
N LEU A 153 11.03 5.95 -30.96
CA LEU A 153 12.41 5.63 -31.31
C LEU A 153 12.49 4.95 -32.67
N ASP A 154 11.54 4.07 -33.00
CA ASP A 154 11.44 3.43 -34.32
C ASP A 154 11.24 4.49 -35.41
N CYS A 155 10.31 5.44 -35.19
CA CYS A 155 10.11 6.57 -36.11
C CYS A 155 11.38 7.42 -36.23
N ALA A 156 12.07 7.70 -35.11
CA ALA A 156 13.30 8.49 -35.11
C ALA A 156 14.43 7.77 -35.87
N PHE A 157 14.54 6.46 -35.72
CA PHE A 157 15.53 5.64 -36.40
C PHE A 157 15.31 5.65 -37.91
N GLU A 158 14.07 5.39 -38.37
CA GLU A 158 13.74 5.48 -39.79
C GLU A 158 14.08 6.86 -40.37
N ARG A 159 13.75 7.93 -39.65
CA ARG A 159 14.08 9.29 -40.09
C ARG A 159 15.60 9.52 -40.14
N SER A 160 16.36 8.95 -39.20
CA SER A 160 17.82 9.04 -39.24
C SER A 160 18.45 8.31 -40.44
N SER A 161 17.91 7.15 -40.84
CA SER A 161 18.41 6.40 -42.00
C SER A 161 18.30 7.20 -43.30
N VAL A 162 17.27 8.04 -43.45
CA VAL A 162 17.10 8.90 -44.63
C VAL A 162 18.21 9.96 -44.73
N ILE A 163 18.75 10.41 -43.60
CA ILE A 163 19.85 11.39 -43.56
C ILE A 163 21.18 10.75 -44.00
N GLU A 164 21.39 9.47 -43.69
CA GLU A 164 22.63 8.74 -44.02
C GLU A 164 22.82 8.52 -45.53
N LEU A 165 21.73 8.55 -46.29
CA LEU A 165 21.73 8.38 -47.75
C LEU A 165 22.12 9.65 -48.52
N LEU A 166 22.24 10.81 -47.85
CA LEU A 166 22.49 12.09 -48.50
C LEU A 166 23.95 12.55 -48.35
N PRO A 167 24.61 13.05 -49.41
CA PRO A 167 26.03 13.42 -49.37
C PRO A 167 26.31 14.47 -48.28
N GLN A 168 27.24 14.17 -47.38
CA GLN A 168 27.68 15.08 -46.31
C GLN A 168 28.56 16.24 -46.81
N HIS A 169 28.87 16.29 -48.11
CA HIS A 169 29.80 17.24 -48.70
C HIS A 169 29.04 18.40 -49.37
N GLY A 170 28.94 19.52 -48.65
CA GLY A 170 28.44 20.78 -49.16
C GLY A 170 28.44 21.85 -48.07
N SER A 171 29.47 22.69 -48.07
CA SER A 171 29.64 23.83 -47.15
C SER A 171 28.39 24.73 -47.10
N PRO A 172 27.91 25.17 -45.92
CA PRO A 172 26.72 26.00 -45.82
C PRO A 172 27.08 27.47 -46.09
N SER A 173 26.99 27.90 -47.35
CA SER A 173 26.95 29.35 -47.62
C SER A 173 25.51 29.86 -47.47
N ALA A 174 25.36 30.76 -46.50
CA ALA A 174 24.37 31.82 -46.33
C ALA A 174 23.07 31.75 -47.18
N ALA A 175 21.96 31.39 -46.53
CA ALA A 175 20.67 32.02 -46.77
C ALA A 175 19.75 31.74 -45.57
N VAL A 176 19.64 32.75 -44.71
CA VAL A 176 18.58 32.86 -43.72
C VAL A 176 17.30 33.16 -44.48
N HIS A 177 16.45 32.16 -44.72
CA HIS A 177 15.06 32.40 -45.08
C HIS A 177 14.17 31.47 -44.25
N LEU A 178 13.49 32.08 -43.28
CA LEU A 178 12.16 31.73 -42.76
C LEU A 178 11.78 30.25 -42.91
N SER A 179 12.50 29.35 -42.23
CA SER A 179 12.11 27.94 -42.18
C SER A 179 10.85 27.83 -41.32
N VAL A 180 9.70 27.75 -41.99
CA VAL A 180 8.46 27.27 -41.39
C VAL A 180 8.78 25.92 -40.75
N SER A 181 8.47 25.76 -39.47
CA SER A 181 8.76 24.50 -38.78
C SER A 181 8.13 23.34 -39.57
N PRO A 182 8.87 22.28 -39.93
CA PRO A 182 8.34 21.13 -40.68
C PRO A 182 7.17 20.46 -39.97
N LEU A 183 7.06 20.71 -38.66
CA LEU A 183 6.04 20.21 -37.75
C LEU A 183 4.72 20.99 -37.85
N SER A 184 4.75 22.19 -38.44
CA SER A 184 3.57 23.02 -38.72
C SER A 184 2.97 22.71 -40.09
N LEU A 185 3.67 21.92 -40.91
CA LEU A 185 3.20 21.45 -42.21
C LEU A 185 2.33 20.19 -42.03
N LYS A 186 1.39 19.99 -42.97
CA LYS A 186 0.54 18.80 -43.01
C LYS A 186 1.44 17.56 -43.21
N PRO A 187 1.16 16.42 -42.53
CA PRO A 187 1.94 15.21 -42.74
C PRO A 187 1.90 14.79 -44.20
N ASP A 188 3.06 14.43 -44.72
CA ASP A 188 3.27 13.99 -46.10
C ASP A 188 4.02 12.65 -46.08
N PRO A 189 3.52 11.59 -46.73
CA PRO A 189 4.20 10.30 -46.81
C PRO A 189 5.63 10.37 -47.37
N ALA A 190 5.88 11.26 -48.32
CA ALA A 190 7.21 11.45 -48.92
C ALA A 190 8.02 12.56 -48.22
N GLY A 191 7.36 13.34 -47.36
CA GLY A 191 7.93 14.50 -46.69
C GLY A 191 8.78 14.16 -45.47
N PRO A 192 9.46 15.17 -44.90
CA PRO A 192 10.29 15.01 -43.71
C PRO A 192 9.47 14.68 -42.45
N PHE A 193 8.17 15.00 -42.44
CA PHE A 193 7.24 14.71 -41.36
C PHE A 193 6.11 13.80 -41.86
N THR A 194 6.24 12.51 -41.56
CA THR A 194 5.31 11.48 -42.03
C THR A 194 4.07 11.35 -41.14
N PRO A 195 2.97 10.76 -41.64
CA PRO A 195 1.79 10.47 -40.81
C PRO A 195 2.10 9.56 -39.61
N GLU A 196 3.05 8.64 -39.71
CA GLU A 196 3.49 7.77 -38.61
C GLU A 196 4.15 8.60 -37.50
N CYS A 197 5.04 9.53 -37.86
CA CYS A 197 5.68 10.45 -36.92
C CYS A 197 4.64 11.29 -36.18
N LYS A 198 3.63 11.81 -36.90
CA LYS A 198 2.52 12.54 -36.28
C LYS A 198 1.74 11.65 -35.32
N LYS A 199 1.35 10.45 -35.76
CA LYS A 199 0.59 9.50 -34.94
C LYS A 199 1.34 9.14 -33.66
N ALA A 200 2.64 8.88 -33.73
CA ALA A 200 3.47 8.56 -32.57
C ALA A 200 3.62 9.75 -31.59
N LEU A 201 3.75 10.98 -32.11
CA LEU A 201 3.78 12.18 -31.28
C LEU A 201 2.43 12.43 -30.59
N ASP A 202 1.31 12.28 -31.32
CA ASP A 202 -0.03 12.49 -30.77
C ASP A 202 -0.40 11.38 -29.76
N SER A 203 -0.07 10.11 -30.06
CA SER A 203 -0.30 8.99 -29.14
C SER A 203 0.53 9.12 -27.88
N SER A 204 1.82 9.48 -27.98
CA SER A 204 2.68 9.70 -26.81
C SER A 204 2.19 10.84 -25.93
N ALA A 205 1.68 11.93 -26.51
CA ALA A 205 1.11 13.02 -25.75
C ALA A 205 -0.15 12.58 -24.98
N ALA A 206 -0.95 11.66 -25.54
CA ALA A 206 -2.08 11.08 -24.82
C ALA A 206 -1.62 10.17 -23.66
N VAL A 207 -0.67 9.27 -23.90
CA VAL A 207 -0.12 8.35 -22.88
C VAL A 207 0.56 9.11 -21.74
N LEU A 208 1.27 10.20 -22.03
CA LEU A 208 1.86 11.05 -21.00
C LEU A 208 0.80 11.70 -20.11
N ARG A 209 -0.30 12.21 -20.70
CA ARG A 209 -1.40 12.80 -19.93
C ARG A 209 -2.06 11.78 -19.01
N THR A 210 -2.28 10.56 -19.48
CA THR A 210 -2.85 9.50 -18.62
C THR A 210 -1.89 9.12 -17.49
N SER A 211 -0.57 9.04 -17.77
CA SER A 211 0.45 8.82 -16.73
C SER A 211 0.43 9.90 -15.66
N GLN A 212 0.41 11.18 -16.05
CA GLN A 212 0.43 12.29 -15.10
C GLN A 212 -0.82 12.32 -14.21
N GLN A 213 -1.99 12.01 -14.78
CA GLN A 213 -3.24 11.87 -14.02
C GLN A 213 -3.16 10.69 -13.03
N LEU A 214 -2.61 9.56 -13.46
CA LEU A 214 -2.40 8.40 -12.61
C LEU A 214 -1.42 8.70 -11.46
N SER A 215 -0.31 9.37 -11.75
CA SER A 215 0.68 9.82 -10.76
C SER A 215 0.03 10.66 -9.65
N GLY A 216 -0.83 11.62 -10.00
CA GLY A 216 -1.56 12.43 -9.01
C GLY A 216 -2.61 11.63 -8.22
N ARG A 217 -3.23 10.62 -8.83
CA ARG A 217 -4.16 9.69 -8.15
C ARG A 217 -3.41 8.79 -7.16
N ILE A 218 -2.24 8.28 -7.53
CA ILE A 218 -1.39 7.45 -6.64
C ILE A 218 -1.01 8.23 -5.39
N GLU A 219 -0.47 9.45 -5.55
CA GLU A 219 -0.05 10.29 -4.42
C GLU A 219 -1.21 10.56 -3.44
N ARG A 220 -2.39 10.90 -3.97
CA ARG A 220 -3.59 11.16 -3.16
C ARG A 220 -4.05 9.92 -2.41
N VAL A 221 -4.25 8.80 -3.10
CA VAL A 221 -4.77 7.57 -2.47
C VAL A 221 -3.77 6.99 -1.47
N MET A 222 -2.46 7.08 -1.75
CA MET A 222 -1.43 6.70 -0.79
C MET A 222 -1.49 7.56 0.47
N GLY A 223 -1.61 8.88 0.33
CA GLY A 223 -1.76 9.79 1.47
C GLY A 223 -2.98 9.47 2.32
N GLU A 224 -4.14 9.30 1.69
CA GLU A 224 -5.38 8.90 2.36
C GLU A 224 -5.27 7.54 3.04
N ALA A 225 -4.63 6.56 2.41
CA ALA A 225 -4.44 5.23 2.96
C ALA A 225 -3.55 5.26 4.21
N ILE A 226 -2.47 6.04 4.20
CA ILE A 226 -1.59 6.22 5.37
C ILE A 226 -2.36 6.85 6.53
N ILE A 227 -3.11 7.92 6.27
CA ILE A 227 -3.90 8.61 7.30
C ILE A 227 -4.96 7.68 7.88
N LYS A 228 -5.73 6.98 7.03
CA LYS A 228 -6.76 6.03 7.47
C LYS A 228 -6.16 4.88 8.26
N GLN A 229 -5.07 4.28 7.79
CA GLN A 229 -4.39 3.20 8.50
C GLN A 229 -3.91 3.66 9.89
N ALA A 230 -3.28 4.83 9.98
CA ALA A 230 -2.78 5.37 11.24
C ALA A 230 -3.92 5.68 12.24
N ALA A 231 -5.01 6.30 11.78
CA ALA A 231 -6.14 6.66 12.62
C ALA A 231 -6.82 5.43 13.24
N ILE A 232 -7.08 4.41 12.41
CA ILE A 232 -7.71 3.17 12.85
C ILE A 232 -6.79 2.39 13.79
N HIS A 233 -5.51 2.28 13.44
CA HIS A 233 -4.53 1.58 14.27
C HIS A 233 -4.39 2.24 15.65
N ARG A 234 -4.39 3.58 15.72
CA ARG A 234 -4.39 4.32 16.99
C ARG A 234 -5.63 3.99 17.82
N SER A 235 -6.82 4.06 17.22
CA SER A 235 -8.09 3.78 17.92
C SER A 235 -8.14 2.36 18.50
N VAL A 236 -7.71 1.35 17.71
CA VAL A 236 -7.64 -0.04 18.20
C VAL A 236 -6.62 -0.16 19.34
N SER A 237 -5.44 0.43 19.18
CA SER A 237 -4.38 0.36 20.19
C SER A 237 -4.80 0.99 21.52
N GLU A 238 -5.42 2.17 21.49
CA GLU A 238 -5.98 2.84 22.67
C GLU A 238 -7.04 1.97 23.35
N CYS A 239 -7.94 1.35 22.58
CA CYS A 239 -8.95 0.46 23.13
C CYS A 239 -8.35 -0.79 23.78
N LEU A 240 -7.36 -1.41 23.14
CA LEU A 240 -6.68 -2.59 23.68
C LEU A 240 -5.90 -2.24 24.96
N VAL A 241 -5.22 -1.09 25.00
CA VAL A 241 -4.53 -0.61 26.21
C VAL A 241 -5.53 -0.39 27.34
N LYS A 242 -6.69 0.21 27.04
CA LYS A 242 -7.77 0.37 28.03
C LYS A 242 -8.25 -0.99 28.57
N LYS A 243 -8.42 -1.98 27.69
CA LYS A 243 -8.80 -3.34 28.11
C LYS A 243 -7.75 -4.00 28.99
N ILE A 244 -6.47 -3.82 28.69
CA ILE A 244 -5.38 -4.31 29.55
C ILE A 244 -5.47 -3.69 30.95
N ALA A 245 -5.72 -2.38 31.06
CA ALA A 245 -5.87 -1.71 32.34
C ALA A 245 -7.10 -2.21 33.13
N GLU A 246 -8.24 -2.42 32.45
CA GLU A 246 -9.45 -3.00 33.03
C GLU A 246 -9.18 -4.41 33.59
N THR A 247 -8.47 -5.26 32.83
CA THR A 247 -8.09 -6.61 33.25
C THR A 247 -7.17 -6.59 34.48
N GLN A 248 -6.17 -5.70 34.51
CA GLN A 248 -5.27 -5.55 35.66
C GLN A 248 -6.04 -5.11 36.92
N SER A 249 -6.95 -4.15 36.80
CA SER A 249 -7.80 -3.70 37.91
C SER A 249 -8.72 -4.83 38.41
N LEU A 250 -9.31 -5.60 37.50
CA LEU A 250 -10.14 -6.75 37.87
C LEU A 250 -9.31 -7.82 38.60
N GLN A 251 -8.12 -8.14 38.11
CA GLN A 251 -7.22 -9.10 38.76
C GLN A 251 -6.90 -8.69 40.20
N GLN A 252 -6.54 -7.42 40.43
CA GLN A 252 -6.27 -6.89 41.77
C GLN A 252 -7.49 -7.02 42.70
N ARG A 253 -8.70 -6.65 42.22
CA ARG A 253 -9.94 -6.79 42.99
C ARG A 253 -10.26 -8.24 43.33
N LEU A 254 -10.04 -9.17 42.41
CA LEU A 254 -10.24 -10.60 42.65
C LEU A 254 -9.24 -11.14 43.69
N THR A 255 -7.99 -10.70 43.66
CA THR A 255 -6.99 -11.07 44.67
C THR A 255 -7.40 -10.58 46.06
N LEU A 256 -7.83 -9.33 46.18
CA LEU A 256 -8.31 -8.76 47.44
C LEU A 256 -9.56 -9.49 47.94
N THR A 257 -10.55 -9.70 47.08
CA THR A 257 -11.80 -10.39 47.43
C THR A 257 -11.51 -11.82 47.88
N SER A 258 -10.67 -12.56 47.15
CA SER A 258 -10.20 -13.90 47.55
C SER A 258 -9.56 -13.92 48.94
N ALA A 259 -8.71 -12.93 49.26
CA ALA A 259 -8.13 -12.82 50.59
C ALA A 259 -9.19 -12.56 51.67
N THR A 260 -10.14 -11.65 51.43
CA THR A 260 -11.24 -11.37 52.38
C THR A 260 -12.15 -12.58 52.60
N THR A 261 -12.49 -13.32 51.55
CA THR A 261 -13.30 -14.54 51.64
C THR A 261 -12.60 -15.61 52.47
N ARG A 262 -11.29 -15.82 52.26
CA ARG A 262 -10.50 -16.74 53.09
C ARG A 262 -10.53 -16.33 54.56
N GLN A 263 -10.35 -15.04 54.86
CA GLN A 263 -10.42 -14.55 56.24
C GLN A 263 -11.81 -14.76 56.86
N ALA A 264 -12.89 -14.53 56.10
CA ALA A 264 -14.25 -14.78 56.55
C ALA A 264 -14.50 -16.26 56.84
N ILE A 265 -14.03 -17.17 55.98
CA ILE A 265 -14.09 -18.62 56.20
C ILE A 265 -13.39 -18.99 57.51
N TYR A 266 -12.16 -18.52 57.74
CA TYR A 266 -11.44 -18.81 58.97
C TYR A 266 -12.15 -18.27 60.22
N ARG A 267 -12.73 -17.07 60.15
CA ARG A 267 -13.52 -16.51 61.26
C ARG A 267 -14.75 -17.38 61.54
N LYS A 268 -15.47 -17.82 60.50
CA LYS A 268 -16.65 -18.66 60.65
C LYS A 268 -16.32 -20.05 61.17
N GLN A 269 -15.23 -20.65 60.71
CA GLN A 269 -14.75 -21.94 61.22
C GLN A 269 -14.42 -21.87 62.71
N ARG A 270 -13.75 -20.80 63.17
CA ARG A 270 -13.51 -20.58 64.61
C ARG A 270 -14.81 -20.41 65.39
N GLN A 271 -15.75 -19.61 64.88
CA GLN A 271 -17.07 -19.44 65.51
C GLN A 271 -17.81 -20.77 65.65
N MET A 272 -17.81 -21.60 64.61
CA MET A 272 -18.41 -22.93 64.66
C MET A 272 -17.72 -23.81 65.71
N GLN A 273 -16.39 -23.83 65.76
CA GLN A 273 -15.65 -24.60 66.76
C GLN A 273 -15.99 -24.16 68.20
N CYS A 274 -16.03 -22.85 68.47
CA CYS A 274 -16.44 -22.33 69.76
C CYS A 274 -17.89 -22.68 70.12
N ALA A 275 -18.80 -22.62 69.13
CA ALA A 275 -20.19 -22.99 69.31
C ALA A 275 -20.35 -24.48 69.62
N SER A 276 -19.69 -25.35 68.85
CA SER A 276 -19.68 -26.81 69.10
C SER A 276 -19.09 -27.14 70.48
N TYR A 277 -17.99 -26.50 70.87
CA TYR A 277 -17.39 -26.67 72.20
C TYR A 277 -18.35 -26.27 73.32
N SER A 278 -18.99 -25.10 73.19
CA SER A 278 -19.94 -24.59 74.20
C SER A 278 -21.20 -25.44 74.27
N HIS A 279 -21.70 -25.90 73.12
CA HIS A 279 -22.85 -26.79 73.03
C HIS A 279 -22.60 -28.14 73.72
N GLY A 280 -21.43 -28.76 73.47
CA GLY A 280 -21.03 -29.99 74.17
C GLY A 280 -20.98 -29.80 75.70
N ARG A 281 -20.45 -28.67 76.17
CA ARG A 281 -20.50 -28.34 77.61
C ARG A 281 -21.91 -28.16 78.15
N ALA A 282 -22.80 -27.52 77.40
CA ALA A 282 -24.18 -27.26 77.83
C ALA A 282 -25.04 -28.54 77.88
N LEU A 283 -24.82 -29.50 76.98
CA LEU A 283 -25.49 -30.80 77.02
C LEU A 283 -24.98 -31.68 78.18
N GLY A 284 -23.78 -31.41 78.69
CA GLY A 284 -23.14 -32.24 79.71
C GLY A 284 -22.58 -33.55 79.14
N PRO A 285 -21.93 -34.37 79.98
CA PRO A 285 -21.42 -35.69 79.57
C PRO A 285 -22.60 -36.61 79.23
N VAL A 286 -22.58 -37.18 78.02
CA VAL A 286 -23.62 -38.12 77.56
C VAL A 286 -23.17 -39.56 77.84
N SER A 287 -21.86 -39.79 77.90
CA SER A 287 -21.22 -41.04 78.30
C SER A 287 -20.23 -40.81 79.45
N SER A 288 -19.96 -41.85 80.25
CA SER A 288 -18.90 -41.86 81.26
C SER A 288 -17.50 -41.63 80.66
N ASP A 289 -17.34 -41.89 79.36
CA ASP A 289 -16.12 -41.58 78.60
C ASP A 289 -15.88 -40.08 78.41
N ASP A 290 -16.94 -39.27 78.39
CA ASP A 290 -16.87 -37.82 78.20
C ASP A 290 -16.37 -37.07 79.46
N LEU A 291 -16.33 -37.75 80.61
CA LEU A 291 -15.85 -37.19 81.87
C LEU A 291 -14.34 -36.97 81.82
N PHE A 292 -13.89 -35.76 82.19
CA PHE A 292 -12.46 -35.51 82.35
C PHE A 292 -11.87 -36.42 83.42
N CYS A 293 -10.57 -36.74 83.36
CA CYS A 293 -9.91 -37.60 84.35
C CYS A 293 -10.06 -37.12 85.81
N ARG A 294 -10.33 -35.82 86.02
CA ARG A 294 -10.61 -35.25 87.35
C ARG A 294 -12.05 -35.43 87.82
N GLU A 295 -12.98 -35.67 86.91
CA GLU A 295 -14.41 -35.85 87.18
C GLU A 295 -14.76 -37.34 87.35
N ARG A 296 -13.94 -38.23 86.79
CA ARG A 296 -14.12 -39.67 86.93
C ARG A 296 -13.95 -40.11 88.39
N MET A 297 -14.97 -40.79 88.91
CA MET A 297 -14.98 -41.32 90.28
C MET A 297 -14.14 -42.60 90.45
N ASN A 298 -13.64 -43.19 89.35
CA ASN A 298 -12.72 -44.33 89.38
C ASN A 298 -11.24 -43.95 89.60
N ARG A 299 -10.94 -42.68 89.85
CA ARG A 299 -9.56 -42.22 90.11
C ARG A 299 -9.03 -42.76 91.45
N PRO A 300 -7.73 -43.07 91.57
CA PRO A 300 -7.14 -43.67 92.77
C PRO A 300 -7.43 -42.91 94.06
N VAL A 301 -7.50 -41.57 93.99
CA VAL A 301 -7.81 -40.71 95.13
C VAL A 301 -9.22 -40.98 95.68
N VAL A 302 -10.23 -41.14 94.81
CA VAL A 302 -11.62 -41.41 95.23
C VAL A 302 -11.72 -42.81 95.81
N GLN A 303 -11.05 -43.79 95.20
CA GLN A 303 -10.99 -45.16 95.72
C GLN A 303 -10.35 -45.26 97.10
N VAL A 304 -9.43 -44.36 97.46
CA VAL A 304 -8.84 -44.30 98.81
C VAL A 304 -9.84 -43.77 99.83
N TYR A 305 -10.64 -42.76 99.49
CA TYR A 305 -11.68 -42.23 100.38
C TYR A 305 -12.85 -43.20 100.57
N GLU A 306 -13.23 -43.97 99.54
CA GLU A 306 -14.29 -44.99 99.63
C GLU A 306 -13.96 -46.20 100.53
N ARG A 307 -12.69 -46.39 100.89
CA ARG A 307 -12.28 -47.41 101.88
C ARG A 307 -12.78 -47.10 103.29
N HIS A 308 -13.15 -45.85 103.56
CA HIS A 308 -13.74 -45.44 104.84
C HIS A 308 -15.27 -45.62 104.82
N PRO A 309 -15.85 -46.37 105.78
CA PRO A 309 -17.29 -46.68 105.78
C PRO A 309 -18.22 -45.45 105.81
N SER A 310 -17.75 -44.33 106.35
CA SER A 310 -18.50 -43.08 106.49
C SER A 310 -18.46 -42.18 105.25
N LEU A 311 -17.68 -42.53 104.23
CA LEU A 311 -17.43 -41.71 103.04
C LEU A 311 -17.73 -42.46 101.73
N GLN A 312 -18.52 -43.55 101.78
CA GLN A 312 -18.97 -44.23 100.57
C GLN A 312 -19.94 -43.33 99.79
N VAL A 313 -19.57 -43.01 98.55
CA VAL A 313 -20.35 -42.14 97.65
C VAL A 313 -21.12 -43.06 96.69
N PRO A 314 -22.41 -43.37 96.91
CA PRO A 314 -23.17 -44.32 96.08
C PRO A 314 -23.26 -43.88 94.60
N GLU A 315 -23.13 -42.59 94.32
CA GLU A 315 -23.13 -42.01 92.98
C GLU A 315 -21.94 -42.49 92.12
N SER A 316 -20.84 -42.98 92.72
CA SER A 316 -19.68 -43.51 91.98
C SER A 316 -20.01 -44.76 91.15
N ARG A 317 -21.01 -45.54 91.58
CA ARG A 317 -21.51 -46.75 90.89
C ARG A 317 -22.49 -46.44 89.75
N LEU A 318 -23.11 -45.25 89.75
CA LEU A 318 -24.07 -44.83 88.72
C LEU A 318 -23.39 -44.25 87.47
N LEU A 319 -22.15 -43.76 87.61
CA LEU A 319 -21.36 -43.14 86.53
C LEU A 319 -20.33 -44.09 85.88
N THR A 320 -20.32 -45.37 86.26
CA THR A 320 -19.38 -46.40 85.77
C THR A 320 -20.03 -47.46 84.88
N GLN A 321 -21.32 -47.35 84.57
CA GLN A 321 -22.00 -48.04 83.46
C GLN A 321 -21.99 -47.18 82.19
#